data_AF-A0A9N8CZS6-F1
#
_entry.id   AF-A0A9N8CZS6-F1
#
_cell.length_a   1.000
_cell.length_b   1.000
_cell.length_c   1.000
_cell.angle_alpha   90.00
_cell.angle_beta   90.00
_cell.angle_gamma   90.00
#
_symmetry.space_group_name_H-M   'P 1'
#
loop_
_entity.id
_entity.type
_entity.pdbx_description
1 polymer ?
#
loop_
_entity_poly.entity_id
_entity_poly.type
_entity_poly.pdbx_seq_one_letter_code
_entity_poly.pdbx_strand_id
1 'polypeptide(L)'
;MNSSSLIKYLLIAFVISAIVVIYNWISPTGHIYGIWAGIKFFVVMGLGTGLGMFIGNAIRLAIMPDYITTREGAIGLIQAKLFWAIGPQIIGWFVGLIPVYSFFYG
;
A
#
# COMPACT_ATOMS: atom_id res chain seq x y z
N MET A 1 -17.76 3.66 5.68
CA MET A 1 -16.54 3.01 5.14
C MET A 1 -16.91 1.59 4.73
N ASN A 2 -16.76 1.22 3.46
CA ASN A 2 -17.37 -0.01 2.93
C ASN A 2 -16.40 -1.19 3.05
N SER A 3 -16.88 -2.35 3.53
CA SER A 3 -16.06 -3.57 3.63
C SER A 3 -15.46 -4.01 2.29
N SER A 4 -16.12 -3.67 1.18
CA SER A 4 -15.63 -3.90 -0.18
C SER A 4 -14.31 -3.20 -0.49
N SER A 5 -14.07 -1.98 0.01
CA SER A 5 -12.79 -1.28 -0.23
C SER A 5 -11.64 -1.90 0.56
N LEU A 6 -11.89 -2.39 1.77
CA LEU A 6 -10.88 -3.10 2.56
C LEU A 6 -10.40 -4.36 1.85
N ILE A 7 -11.35 -5.19 1.39
CA ILE A 7 -11.03 -6.43 0.67
C ILE A 7 -10.22 -6.14 -0.59
N LYS A 8 -10.60 -5.11 -1.36
CA LYS A 8 -9.85 -4.69 -2.54
C LYS A 8 -8.40 -4.35 -2.21
N TYR A 9 -8.14 -3.57 -1.16
CA TYR A 9 -6.78 -3.18 -0.79
C TYR A 9 -5.98 -4.33 -0.20
N LEU A 10 -6.60 -5.21 0.58
CA LEU A 10 -5.97 -6.44 1.05
C LEU A 10 -5.56 -7.34 -0.13
N LEU A 11 -6.45 -7.55 -1.11
CA LEU A 11 -6.12 -8.35 -2.29
C LEU A 11 -4.93 -7.77 -3.06
N ILE A 12 -4.92 -6.46 -3.31
CA ILE A 12 -3.79 -5.77 -3.97
C ILE A 12 -2.50 -5.96 -3.17
N ALA A 13 -2.55 -5.74 -1.85
CA ALA A 13 -1.40 -5.91 -0.96
C ALA A 13 -0.88 -7.35 -0.93
N PHE A 14 -1.76 -8.35 -0.90
CA PHE A 14 -1.38 -9.75 -0.95
C PHE A 14 -0.76 -10.14 -2.30
N VAL A 15 -1.29 -9.63 -3.43
CA VAL A 15 -0.67 -9.86 -4.75
C VAL A 15 0.73 -9.28 -4.80
N ILE A 16 0.91 -8.03 -4.37
CA ILE A 16 2.25 -7.40 -4.29
C ILE A 16 3.15 -8.21 -3.35
N SER A 17 2.60 -8.68 -2.23
CA SER A 17 3.36 -9.46 -1.27
C SER A 17 3.81 -10.81 -1.79
N ALA A 18 2.99 -11.50 -2.58
CA ALA A 18 3.40 -12.73 -3.26
C ALA A 18 4.56 -12.46 -4.21
N ILE A 19 4.48 -11.40 -5.01
CA ILE A 19 5.55 -11.01 -5.95
C ILE A 19 6.86 -10.75 -5.21
N VAL A 20 6.83 -9.99 -4.12
CA VAL A 20 8.02 -9.68 -3.33
C VAL A 20 8.60 -10.94 -2.67
N VAL A 21 7.78 -11.84 -2.14
CA VAL A 21 8.26 -13.09 -1.53
C VAL A 21 8.90 -13.99 -2.58
N ILE A 22 8.27 -14.16 -3.74
CA ILE A 22 8.83 -14.95 -4.84
C ILE A 22 10.15 -14.35 -5.32
N TYR A 23 10.19 -13.03 -5.51
CA TYR A 23 11.41 -12.33 -5.91
C TYR A 23 12.54 -12.51 -4.89
N ASN A 24 12.25 -12.37 -3.60
CA ASN A 24 13.24 -12.58 -2.53
C ASN A 24 13.62 -14.06 -2.38
N TRP A 25 12.78 -15.00 -2.80
CA TRP A 25 13.11 -16.41 -2.78
C TRP A 25 14.12 -16.79 -3.88
N ILE A 26 13.95 -16.24 -5.08
CA ILE A 26 14.79 -16.55 -6.24
C ILE A 26 16.03 -15.65 -6.36
N SER A 27 16.04 -14.49 -5.70
CA SER A 27 17.14 -13.54 -5.80
C SER A 27 18.34 -13.99 -4.95
N PRO A 28 19.58 -13.88 -5.47
CA PRO A 28 20.80 -14.15 -4.71
C PRO A 28 20.99 -13.24 -3.48
N THR A 29 20.35 -12.07 -3.49
CA THR A 29 20.38 -11.07 -2.39
C THR A 29 19.20 -11.20 -1.42
N GLY A 30 18.36 -12.22 -1.60
CA GLY A 30 17.16 -12.43 -0.80
C GLY A 30 17.45 -12.94 0.60
N HIS A 31 16.65 -12.49 1.58
CA HIS A 31 16.80 -12.86 2.99
C HIS A 31 15.72 -13.86 3.47
N ILE A 32 15.07 -14.59 2.56
CA ILE A 32 14.04 -15.57 2.90
C ILE A 32 14.64 -16.98 2.91
N TYR A 33 15.03 -17.44 4.09
CA TYR A 33 15.59 -18.79 4.29
C TYR A 33 14.49 -19.75 4.79
N GLY A 34 13.65 -20.23 3.87
CA GLY A 34 12.69 -21.32 4.11
C GLY A 34 11.22 -20.96 3.99
N ILE A 35 10.38 -21.99 3.82
CA ILE A 35 8.94 -21.87 3.48
C ILE A 35 8.19 -21.07 4.55
N TRP A 36 8.45 -21.35 5.82
CA TRP A 36 7.81 -20.67 6.93
C TRP A 36 8.18 -19.18 7.04
N ALA A 37 9.43 -18.83 6.70
CA ALA A 37 9.86 -17.43 6.62
C ALA A 37 9.12 -16.70 5.49
N GLY A 38 8.95 -17.36 4.33
CA GLY A 38 8.18 -16.83 3.21
C GLY A 38 6.70 -16.61 3.55
N ILE A 39 6.05 -17.57 4.21
CA ILE A 39 4.64 -17.44 4.66
C ILE A 39 4.51 -16.30 5.67
N LYS A 40 5.41 -16.21 6.65
CA LYS A 40 5.41 -15.14 7.65
C LYS A 40 5.54 -13.77 6.98
N PHE A 41 6.48 -13.62 6.04
CA PHE A 41 6.68 -12.38 5.29
C PHE A 41 5.46 -12.04 4.44
N PHE A 42 4.89 -13.02 3.75
CA PHE A 42 3.68 -12.87 2.93
C PHE A 42 2.49 -12.33 3.75
N VAL A 43 2.23 -12.93 4.90
CA VAL A 43 1.08 -12.55 5.74
C VAL A 43 1.31 -11.18 6.38
N VAL A 44 2.47 -10.95 6.98
CA VAL A 44 2.75 -9.71 7.70
C VAL A 44 2.81 -8.52 6.76
N MET A 45 3.47 -8.66 5.61
CA MET A 45 3.54 -7.58 4.63
C MET A 45 2.20 -7.35 3.94
N GLY A 46 1.48 -8.40 3.56
CA GLY A 46 0.13 -8.29 2.98
C GLY A 46 -0.85 -7.57 3.90
N LEU A 47 -0.88 -7.94 5.19
CA LEU A 47 -1.73 -7.29 6.18
C LEU A 47 -1.28 -5.87 6.51
N GLY A 48 0.01 -5.66 6.80
CA GLY A 48 0.54 -4.35 7.19
C GLY A 48 0.32 -3.30 6.11
N THR A 49 0.69 -3.64 4.87
CA THR A 49 0.52 -2.71 3.74
C THR A 49 -0.93 -2.57 3.29
N GLY A 50 -1.73 -3.64 3.33
CA GLY A 50 -3.15 -3.58 2.98
C GLY A 50 -3.98 -2.75 3.98
N LEU A 51 -3.69 -2.86 5.27
CA LEU A 51 -4.27 -1.98 6.30
C LEU A 51 -3.79 -0.54 6.11
N GLY A 52 -2.51 -0.33 5.80
CA GLY A 52 -1.97 0.99 5.47
C GLY A 52 -2.72 1.65 4.31
N MET A 53 -2.93 0.95 3.20
CA MET A 53 -3.71 1.43 2.06
C MET A 53 -5.16 1.76 2.43
N PHE A 54 -5.79 0.92 3.27
CA PHE A 54 -7.14 1.15 3.75
C PHE A 54 -7.25 2.42 4.60
N ILE A 55 -6.30 2.64 5.51
CA ILE A 55 -6.20 3.87 6.29
C ILE A 55 -5.96 5.07 5.37
N GLY A 56 -5.09 4.93 4.37
CA GLY A 56 -4.88 5.97 3.36
C GLY A 56 -6.16 6.35 2.62
N ASN A 57 -7.00 5.38 2.28
CA ASN A 57 -8.32 5.64 1.71
C ASN A 57 -9.30 6.29 2.71
N ALA A 58 -9.26 5.90 3.98
CA ALA A 58 -10.07 6.54 5.01
C ALA A 58 -9.69 8.02 5.17
N ILE A 59 -8.38 8.32 5.19
CA ILE A 59 -7.86 9.69 5.19
C ILE A 59 -8.35 10.43 3.95
N ARG A 60 -8.20 9.86 2.75
CA ARG A 60 -8.72 10.45 1.52
C ARG A 60 -10.18 10.87 1.67
N LEU A 61 -11.04 9.98 2.13
CA LEU A 61 -12.46 10.26 2.27
C LEU A 61 -12.75 11.32 3.34
N ALA A 62 -11.88 11.47 4.33
CA ALA A 62 -12.01 12.48 5.37
C ALA A 62 -11.53 13.88 4.95
N ILE A 63 -10.51 13.97 4.08
CA ILE A 63 -9.85 15.25 3.77
C ILE A 63 -10.01 15.71 2.31
N MET A 64 -10.49 14.85 1.41
CA MET A 64 -10.64 15.20 0.00
C MET A 64 -11.66 16.34 -0.13
N PRO A 65 -11.28 17.47 -0.75
CA PRO A 65 -12.17 18.61 -0.91
C PRO A 65 -13.22 18.34 -2.00
N ASP A 66 -14.43 18.88 -1.82
CA ASP A 66 -15.52 18.78 -2.79
C ASP A 66 -15.25 19.56 -4.09
N TYR A 67 -14.43 20.61 -4.01
CA TYR A 67 -14.05 21.44 -5.14
C TYR A 67 -12.55 21.71 -5.18
N ILE A 68 -11.96 21.58 -6.37
CA ILE A 68 -10.54 21.79 -6.62
C ILE A 68 -10.40 22.84 -7.71
N THR A 69 -9.90 24.02 -7.34
CA THR A 69 -9.51 25.08 -8.28
C THR A 69 -8.00 25.09 -8.44
N THR A 70 -7.51 25.12 -9.67
CA THR A 70 -6.09 25.20 -9.97
C THR A 70 -5.77 26.49 -10.71
N ARG A 71 -4.67 27.14 -10.33
CA ARG A 71 -4.17 28.34 -11.04
C ARG A 71 -3.41 27.98 -12.32
N GLU A 72 -2.95 26.74 -12.42
CA GLU A 72 -2.17 26.19 -13.56
C GLU A 72 -3.04 25.65 -14.72
N GLY A 73 -4.34 25.95 -14.72
CA GLY A 73 -5.27 25.46 -15.74
C GLY A 73 -5.44 23.93 -15.71
N ALA A 74 -5.54 23.31 -16.90
CA ALA A 74 -5.91 21.90 -17.06
C ALA A 74 -4.90 20.91 -16.46
N ILE A 75 -3.60 21.22 -16.49
CA ILE A 75 -2.53 20.34 -15.99
C ILE A 75 -2.62 20.20 -14.47
N GLY A 76 -2.77 21.33 -13.75
CA GLY A 76 -2.93 21.29 -12.29
C GLY A 76 -4.17 20.48 -11.87
N LEU A 77 -5.26 20.58 -12.63
CA LEU A 77 -6.47 19.81 -12.34
C LEU A 77 -6.24 18.30 -12.51
N ILE A 78 -5.49 17.89 -13.53
CA ILE A 78 -5.12 16.47 -13.75
C ILE A 78 -4.25 15.97 -12.60
N GLN A 79 -3.25 16.74 -12.19
CA GLN A 79 -2.37 16.36 -11.07
C GLN A 79 -3.16 16.19 -9.77
N ALA A 80 -4.05 17.13 -9.46
CA ALA A 80 -4.88 17.04 -8.26
C ALA A 80 -5.81 15.82 -8.30
N LYS A 81 -6.44 15.55 -9.45
CA LYS A 81 -7.25 14.35 -9.64
C LYS A 81 -6.43 13.06 -9.47
N LEU A 82 -5.21 13.02 -10.00
CA LEU A 82 -4.32 11.87 -9.85
C LEU A 82 -3.89 11.67 -8.40
N PHE A 83 -3.50 12.75 -7.71
CA PHE A 83 -3.15 12.70 -6.29
C PHE A 83 -4.30 12.14 -5.46
N TRP A 84 -5.52 12.64 -5.61
CA TRP A 84 -6.66 12.13 -4.87
C TRP A 84 -7.12 10.73 -5.32
N ALA A 85 -6.86 10.35 -6.57
CA ALA A 85 -7.20 9.01 -7.05
C ALA A 85 -6.39 7.90 -6.35
N ILE A 86 -5.08 8.10 -6.18
CA ILE A 86 -4.15 7.04 -5.74
C ILE A 86 -3.14 7.45 -4.64
N GLY A 87 -2.91 8.74 -4.44
CA GLY A 87 -1.84 9.26 -3.57
C GLY A 87 -1.96 8.82 -2.10
N PRO A 88 -3.08 9.10 -1.41
CA PRO A 88 -3.24 8.69 -0.01
C PRO A 88 -3.09 7.18 0.21
N GLN A 89 -3.55 6.35 -0.73
CA GLN A 89 -3.40 4.90 -0.66
C GLN A 89 -1.94 4.46 -0.82
N ILE A 90 -1.20 5.08 -1.74
CA ILE A 90 0.24 4.82 -1.91
C ILE A 90 1.02 5.22 -0.66
N ILE A 91 0.73 6.40 -0.09
CA ILE A 91 1.35 6.84 1.16
C ILE A 91 1.03 5.85 2.29
N GLY A 92 -0.23 5.45 2.41
CA GLY A 92 -0.67 4.44 3.36
C GLY A 92 0.06 3.10 3.19
N TRP A 93 0.30 2.67 1.95
CA TRP A 93 1.09 1.48 1.65
C TRP A 93 2.52 1.59 2.20
N PHE A 94 3.21 2.70 1.95
CA PHE A 94 4.57 2.94 2.47
C PHE A 94 4.61 3.03 3.99
N VAL A 95 3.65 3.72 4.62
CA VAL A 95 3.56 3.78 6.08
C VAL A 95 3.32 2.38 6.67
N GLY A 96 2.50 1.56 6.00
CA GLY A 96 2.28 0.17 6.38
C GLY A 96 3.53 -0.72 6.27
N LEU A 97 4.52 -0.36 5.45
CA LEU A 97 5.81 -1.06 5.39
C LEU A 97 6.70 -0.80 6.60
N ILE A 98 6.56 0.33 7.29
CA ILE A 98 7.39 0.68 8.46
C ILE A 98 7.31 -0.41 9.54
N PRO A 99 6.12 -0.78 10.07
CA PRO A 99 6.04 -1.83 11.08
C PRO A 99 6.44 -3.20 10.54
N VAL A 100 6.23 -3.47 9.24
CA VAL A 100 6.69 -4.72 8.60
C VAL A 100 8.21 -4.80 8.64
N TYR A 101 8.89 -3.73 8.25
CA TYR A 101 10.35 -3.64 8.29
C TYR A 101 10.87 -3.83 9.72
N SER A 102 10.33 -3.09 10.68
CA SER A 102 10.70 -3.21 12.09
C SER A 102 10.48 -4.62 12.64
N PHE A 103 9.47 -5.34 12.16
CA PHE A 103 9.18 -6.70 12.63
C PHE A 103 10.16 -7.77 12.11
N PHE A 104 10.79 -7.55 10.95
CA PHE A 104 11.73 -8.51 10.34
C PHE A 104 13.20 -8.13 10.52
N TYR A 105 13.50 -6.84 10.61
CA TYR A 105 14.87 -6.32 10.58
C TYR A 105 15.21 -5.37 11.74
N GLY A 106 14.23 -5.04 12.60
CA GLY A 106 14.46 -4.31 13.84
C GLY A 106 14.86 -5.25 14.97
#